data_AF-A0AAU9JNI5-F1
#
_entry.id   AF-A0AAU9JNI5-F1
#
_cell.length_a   1.000
_cell.length_b   1.000
_cell.length_c   1.000
_cell.angle_alpha   90.00
_cell.angle_beta   90.00
_cell.angle_gamma   90.00
#
_symmetry.space_group_name_H-M   'P 1'
#
loop_
_entity.id
_entity.type
_entity.pdbx_description
1 polymer ?
#
loop_
_entity_poly.entity_id
_entity_poly.type
_entity_poly.pdbx_seq_one_letter_code
_entity_poly.pdbx_strand_id
1 'polypeptide(L)'
;MDIGELKSSLQACQEILDELPLTIHNSIVETEENLKFLGNKLEDEKVKVEEQILNFQEAKQDAANEKSELKKHLMEMERLKSQKEVEKYTREALKERDGNIADEEYELEEELKYHEKMMSYLKSKINLYRMFAKIEWNAADTQNISGNYIKGDEEVPFKIQNSSAYDSVNRMWKIID
;
A
#
# COMPACT_ATOMS: atom_id res chain seq x y z
N MET A 1 -87.09 -68.82 -35.82
CA MET A 1 -86.65 -67.51 -36.32
C MET A 1 -87.56 -67.19 -37.49
N ASP A 2 -88.37 -66.14 -37.35
CA ASP A 2 -89.35 -65.73 -38.35
C ASP A 2 -88.62 -65.02 -39.51
N ILE A 3 -89.06 -65.26 -40.76
CA ILE A 3 -88.51 -64.62 -41.96
C ILE A 3 -88.69 -63.10 -41.88
N GLY A 4 -89.74 -62.63 -41.21
CA GLY A 4 -89.96 -61.20 -40.95
C GLY A 4 -88.87 -60.55 -40.08
N GLU A 5 -88.45 -61.23 -39.01
CA GLU A 5 -87.39 -60.77 -38.09
C GLU A 5 -86.03 -60.72 -38.77
N LEU A 6 -85.74 -61.71 -39.63
CA LEU A 6 -84.50 -61.75 -40.40
C LEU A 6 -84.43 -60.60 -41.42
N LYS A 7 -85.53 -60.31 -42.11
CA LYS A 7 -85.59 -59.22 -43.09
C LYS A 7 -85.41 -57.85 -42.42
N SER A 8 -86.04 -57.65 -41.27
CA SER A 8 -85.88 -56.41 -40.48
C SER A 8 -84.45 -56.24 -39.97
N SER A 9 -83.82 -57.33 -39.53
CA SER A 9 -82.43 -57.32 -39.06
C SER A 9 -81.45 -57.03 -40.22
N LEU A 10 -81.69 -57.60 -41.40
CA LEU A 10 -80.87 -57.35 -42.59
C LEU A 10 -80.95 -55.88 -43.05
N GLN A 11 -82.17 -55.31 -43.01
CA GLN A 11 -82.38 -53.90 -43.34
C GLN A 11 -81.67 -52.97 -42.35
N ALA A 12 -81.75 -53.25 -41.05
CA ALA A 12 -81.02 -52.49 -40.04
C ALA A 12 -79.49 -52.59 -40.24
N CYS A 13 -78.97 -53.78 -40.61
CA CYS A 13 -77.55 -53.93 -40.94
C CYS A 13 -77.15 -53.12 -42.19
N GLN A 14 -78.03 -53.02 -43.19
CA GLN A 14 -77.78 -52.21 -44.39
C GLN A 14 -77.80 -50.72 -44.09
N GLU A 15 -78.76 -50.24 -43.31
CA GLU A 15 -78.81 -48.83 -42.87
C GLU A 15 -77.53 -48.45 -42.09
N ILE A 16 -77.06 -49.33 -41.19
CA ILE A 16 -75.78 -49.11 -40.47
C ILE A 16 -74.59 -49.10 -41.45
N LEU A 17 -74.54 -50.04 -42.40
CA LEU A 17 -73.45 -50.12 -43.38
C LEU A 17 -73.43 -48.93 -44.34
N ASP A 18 -74.59 -48.35 -44.65
CA ASP A 18 -74.71 -47.17 -45.50
C ASP A 18 -74.27 -45.89 -44.77
N GLU A 19 -74.51 -45.79 -43.45
CA GLU A 19 -74.10 -44.64 -42.63
C GLU A 19 -72.63 -44.70 -42.17
N LEU A 20 -72.08 -45.92 -42.01
CA LEU A 20 -70.74 -46.13 -41.45
C LEU A 20 -69.62 -45.34 -42.16
N PRO A 21 -69.55 -45.25 -43.50
CA PRO A 21 -68.53 -44.46 -44.19
C PRO A 21 -68.60 -42.98 -43.85
N LEU A 22 -69.81 -42.43 -43.71
CA LEU A 22 -70.01 -41.02 -43.37
C LEU A 22 -69.62 -40.75 -41.92
N THR A 23 -69.98 -41.64 -40.99
CA THR A 23 -69.56 -41.55 -39.58
C THR A 23 -68.04 -41.60 -39.45
N ILE A 24 -67.39 -42.56 -40.13
CA ILE A 24 -65.93 -42.68 -40.11
C ILE A 24 -65.28 -41.43 -40.72
N HIS A 25 -65.79 -40.93 -41.85
CA HIS A 25 -65.27 -39.72 -42.47
C HIS A 25 -65.37 -38.50 -41.54
N ASN A 26 -66.52 -38.30 -40.90
CA ASN A 26 -66.71 -37.20 -39.96
C ASN A 26 -65.76 -37.30 -38.76
N SER A 27 -65.56 -38.49 -38.20
CA SER A 27 -64.59 -38.70 -37.12
C SER A 27 -63.14 -38.44 -37.55
N ILE A 28 -62.77 -38.79 -38.77
CA ILE A 28 -61.43 -38.47 -39.32
C ILE A 28 -61.27 -36.96 -39.47
N VAL A 29 -62.25 -36.28 -40.07
CA VAL A 29 -62.20 -34.82 -40.27
C VAL A 29 -62.11 -34.08 -38.93
N GLU A 30 -62.92 -34.46 -37.95
CA GLU A 30 -62.88 -33.86 -36.60
C GLU A 30 -61.51 -34.09 -35.94
N THR A 31 -60.93 -35.28 -36.10
CA THR A 31 -59.59 -35.59 -35.58
C THR A 31 -58.51 -34.75 -36.28
N GLU A 32 -58.58 -34.58 -37.59
CA GLU A 32 -57.65 -33.74 -38.36
C GLU A 32 -57.73 -32.26 -37.96
N GLU A 33 -58.94 -31.73 -37.75
CA GLU A 33 -59.14 -30.35 -37.27
C GLU A 33 -58.58 -30.15 -35.87
N ASN A 34 -58.83 -31.09 -34.96
CA ASN A 34 -58.26 -31.07 -33.61
C ASN A 34 -56.73 -31.13 -33.64
N LEU A 35 -56.15 -31.96 -34.50
CA LEU A 35 -54.69 -32.03 -34.67
C LEU A 35 -54.10 -30.74 -35.24
N LYS A 36 -54.76 -30.11 -36.22
CA LYS A 36 -54.35 -28.81 -36.75
C LYS A 36 -54.40 -27.72 -35.68
N PHE A 37 -55.49 -27.68 -34.91
CA PHE A 37 -55.63 -26.73 -33.81
C PHE A 37 -54.54 -26.91 -32.74
N LEU A 38 -54.29 -28.15 -32.33
CA LEU A 38 -53.25 -28.46 -31.36
C LEU A 38 -51.85 -28.13 -31.90
N GLY A 39 -51.59 -28.44 -33.17
CA GLY A 39 -50.34 -28.12 -33.85
C GLY A 39 -50.04 -26.63 -33.85
N ASN A 40 -51.03 -25.79 -34.20
CA ASN A 40 -50.89 -24.34 -34.16
C ASN A 40 -50.63 -23.82 -32.74
N LYS A 41 -51.35 -24.35 -31.75
CA LYS A 41 -51.14 -23.97 -30.35
C LYS A 41 -49.72 -24.31 -29.86
N LEU A 42 -49.21 -25.47 -30.24
CA LEU A 42 -47.85 -25.89 -29.87
C LEU A 42 -46.79 -25.04 -30.57
N GLU A 43 -47.01 -24.62 -31.82
CA GLU A 43 -46.09 -23.71 -32.51
C GLU A 43 -46.07 -22.33 -31.83
N ASP A 44 -47.23 -21.81 -31.43
CA ASP A 44 -47.30 -20.55 -30.68
C ASP A 44 -46.58 -20.63 -29.31
N GLU A 45 -46.73 -21.76 -28.60
CA GLU A 45 -46.03 -21.99 -27.34
C GLU A 45 -44.52 -22.12 -27.55
N LYS A 46 -44.09 -22.79 -28.63
CA LYS A 46 -42.67 -22.90 -29.00
C LYS A 46 -42.06 -21.52 -29.26
N VAL A 47 -42.71 -20.66 -30.04
CA VAL A 47 -42.22 -19.29 -30.31
C VAL A 47 -42.04 -18.51 -29.01
N LYS A 48 -43.01 -18.58 -28.08
CA LYS A 48 -42.89 -17.90 -26.77
C LYS A 48 -41.73 -18.43 -25.93
N VAL A 49 -41.48 -19.74 -25.97
CA VAL A 49 -40.34 -20.33 -25.27
C VAL A 49 -39.01 -19.89 -25.89
N GLU A 50 -38.94 -19.82 -27.22
CA GLU A 50 -37.75 -19.31 -27.93
C GLU A 50 -37.47 -17.84 -27.58
N GLU A 51 -38.50 -16.99 -27.52
CA GLU A 51 -38.37 -15.59 -27.07
C GLU A 51 -37.90 -15.49 -25.62
N GLN A 52 -38.43 -16.32 -24.72
CA GLN A 52 -37.98 -16.36 -23.32
C GLN A 52 -36.52 -16.77 -23.21
N ILE A 53 -36.10 -17.78 -23.97
CA ILE A 53 -34.69 -18.24 -23.99
C ILE A 53 -33.77 -17.09 -24.44
N LEU A 54 -34.15 -16.36 -25.50
CA LEU A 54 -33.38 -15.22 -25.98
C LEU A 54 -33.24 -14.14 -24.89
N ASN A 55 -34.36 -13.74 -24.28
CA ASN A 55 -34.37 -12.74 -23.20
C ASN A 55 -33.49 -13.18 -22.00
N PHE A 56 -33.50 -14.47 -21.65
CA PHE A 56 -32.64 -15.00 -20.59
C PHE A 56 -31.15 -14.97 -20.97
N GLN A 57 -30.81 -15.21 -22.24
CA GLN A 57 -29.43 -15.13 -22.71
C GLN A 57 -28.90 -13.69 -22.66
N GLU A 58 -29.71 -12.71 -23.07
CA GLU A 58 -29.38 -11.29 -22.97
C GLU A 58 -29.19 -10.86 -21.51
N ALA A 59 -30.15 -11.18 -20.64
CA ALA A 59 -30.06 -10.86 -19.21
C ALA A 59 -28.83 -11.51 -18.54
N LYS A 60 -28.48 -12.74 -18.93
CA LYS A 60 -27.26 -13.42 -18.46
C LYS A 60 -25.99 -12.70 -18.91
N GLN A 61 -25.96 -12.21 -20.15
CA GLN A 61 -24.83 -11.46 -20.67
C GLN A 61 -24.66 -10.11 -19.95
N ASP A 62 -25.76 -9.41 -19.71
CA ASP A 62 -25.75 -8.14 -18.96
C ASP A 62 -25.27 -8.33 -17.53
N ALA A 63 -25.76 -9.35 -16.83
CA ALA A 63 -25.29 -9.69 -15.49
C ALA A 63 -23.79 -10.07 -15.47
N ALA A 64 -23.29 -10.72 -16.53
CA ALA A 64 -21.86 -11.03 -16.64
C ALA A 64 -21.01 -9.77 -16.85
N ASN A 65 -21.51 -8.82 -17.65
CA ASN A 65 -20.87 -7.52 -17.88
C ASN A 65 -20.84 -6.69 -16.59
N GLU A 66 -21.96 -6.59 -15.87
CA GLU A 66 -22.06 -5.89 -14.59
C GLU A 66 -21.10 -6.48 -13.54
N LYS A 67 -21.04 -7.81 -13.43
CA LYS A 67 -20.10 -8.49 -12.54
C LYS A 67 -18.64 -8.19 -12.89
N SER A 68 -18.31 -8.06 -14.17
CA SER A 68 -16.97 -7.70 -14.62
C SER A 68 -16.60 -6.27 -14.21
N GLU A 69 -17.52 -5.31 -14.41
CA GLU A 69 -17.33 -3.91 -14.00
C GLU A 69 -17.19 -3.76 -12.48
N LEU A 70 -18.04 -4.44 -11.70
CA LEU A 70 -17.92 -4.46 -10.24
C LEU A 70 -16.57 -5.02 -9.77
N LYS A 71 -16.05 -6.05 -10.44
CA LYS A 71 -14.73 -6.62 -10.14
C LYS A 71 -13.61 -5.62 -10.42
N LYS A 72 -13.69 -4.85 -11.51
CA LYS A 72 -12.72 -3.78 -11.81
C LYS A 72 -12.77 -2.69 -10.73
N HIS A 73 -13.97 -2.25 -10.33
CA HIS A 73 -14.14 -1.26 -9.27
C HIS A 73 -13.59 -1.71 -7.91
N LEU A 74 -13.77 -2.98 -7.56
CA LEU A 74 -13.18 -3.54 -6.33
C LEU A 74 -11.65 -3.50 -6.37
N MET A 75 -11.04 -3.91 -7.49
CA MET A 75 -9.58 -3.84 -7.66
C MET A 75 -9.05 -2.40 -7.59
N GLU A 76 -9.74 -1.44 -8.21
CA GLU A 76 -9.40 -0.02 -8.13
C GLU A 76 -9.45 0.49 -6.68
N MET A 77 -10.51 0.16 -5.94
CA MET A 77 -10.65 0.55 -4.53
C MET A 77 -9.58 -0.07 -3.64
N GLU A 78 -9.26 -1.36 -3.82
CA GLU A 78 -8.17 -2.02 -3.09
C GLU A 78 -6.82 -1.36 -3.39
N ARG A 79 -6.56 -1.00 -4.65
CA ARG A 79 -5.35 -0.27 -5.07
C ARG A 79 -5.27 1.10 -4.38
N LEU A 80 -6.36 1.87 -4.40
CA LEU A 80 -6.42 3.20 -3.77
C LEU A 80 -6.27 3.13 -2.25
N LYS A 81 -6.86 2.11 -1.60
CA LYS A 81 -6.70 1.88 -0.16
C LYS A 81 -5.24 1.57 0.19
N SER A 82 -4.61 0.69 -0.59
CA SER A 82 -3.19 0.35 -0.43
C SER A 82 -2.30 1.59 -0.62
N GLN A 83 -2.58 2.43 -1.61
CA GLN A 83 -1.85 3.69 -1.82
C GLN A 83 -1.99 4.65 -0.61
N LYS A 84 -3.20 4.84 -0.09
CA LYS A 84 -3.43 5.69 1.09
C LYS A 84 -2.75 5.14 2.35
N GLU A 85 -2.73 3.83 2.55
CA GLU A 85 -2.03 3.20 3.68
C GLU A 85 -0.52 3.40 3.57
N VAL A 86 0.06 3.25 2.38
CA VAL A 86 1.48 3.52 2.11
C VAL A 86 1.81 5.00 2.32
N GLU A 87 0.97 5.92 1.82
CA GLU A 87 1.14 7.37 2.04
C GLU A 87 1.10 7.74 3.51
N LYS A 88 0.17 7.14 4.27
CA LYS A 88 0.06 7.36 5.73
C LYS A 88 1.33 6.91 6.45
N TYR A 89 1.80 5.69 6.19
CA TYR A 89 3.01 5.16 6.81
C TYR A 89 4.25 6.00 6.45
N THR A 90 4.37 6.41 5.17
CA THR A 90 5.47 7.25 4.71
C THR A 90 5.46 8.61 5.41
N ARG A 91 4.28 9.22 5.60
CA ARG A 91 4.15 10.50 6.29
C ARG A 91 4.47 10.38 7.79
N GLU A 92 4.09 9.29 8.44
CA GLU A 92 4.42 9.03 9.85
C GLU A 92 5.94 8.83 10.02
N ALA A 93 6.57 8.03 9.16
CA ALA A 93 8.02 7.82 9.18
C ALA A 93 8.81 9.11 8.89
N LEU A 94 8.33 9.96 7.98
CA LEU A 94 8.96 11.26 7.70
C LEU A 94 8.86 12.19 8.92
N LYS A 95 7.71 12.25 9.60
CA LYS A 95 7.56 13.06 10.82
C LYS A 95 8.47 12.58 11.96
N GLU A 96 8.58 11.27 12.14
CA GLU A 96 9.47 10.69 13.15
C GLU A 96 10.95 11.00 12.83
N ARG A 97 11.33 10.89 11.55
CA ARG A 97 12.67 11.26 11.10
C ARG A 97 12.96 12.76 11.29
N ASP A 98 12.01 13.63 10.92
CA ASP A 98 12.17 15.08 11.06
C ASP A 98 12.29 15.48 12.55
N GLY A 99 11.54 14.81 13.44
CA GLY A 99 11.69 14.97 14.89
C GLY A 99 13.06 14.56 15.41
N ASN A 100 13.54 13.37 14.99
CA ASN A 100 14.87 12.88 15.40
C ASN A 100 16.01 13.79 14.89
N ILE A 101 15.88 14.35 13.68
CA ILE A 101 16.87 15.30 13.14
C ILE A 101 16.86 16.60 13.95
N ALA A 102 15.67 17.12 14.30
CA ALA A 102 15.58 18.34 15.10
C ALA A 102 16.15 18.15 16.52
N ASP A 103 15.94 16.98 17.12
CA ASP A 103 16.52 16.65 18.42
C ASP A 103 18.05 16.50 18.33
N GLU A 104 18.57 15.85 17.28
CA GLU A 104 20.01 15.72 17.03
C GLU A 104 20.68 17.08 16.75
N GLU A 105 20.05 17.97 15.97
CA GLU A 105 20.52 19.34 15.76
C GLU A 105 20.57 20.13 17.08
N TYR A 106 19.56 19.97 17.94
CA TYR A 106 19.51 20.62 19.25
C TYR A 106 20.63 20.13 20.18
N GLU A 107 20.87 18.81 20.25
CA GLU A 107 21.95 18.22 21.04
C GLU A 107 23.32 18.72 20.59
N LEU A 108 23.57 18.74 19.27
CA LEU A 108 24.81 19.25 18.70
C LEU A 108 25.01 20.74 18.98
N GLU A 109 23.95 21.55 18.96
CA GLU A 109 24.03 22.97 19.28
C GLU A 109 24.39 23.22 20.76
N GLU A 110 23.82 22.44 21.68
CA GLU A 110 24.17 22.50 23.11
C GLU A 110 25.60 22.03 23.38
N GLU A 111 26.06 20.96 22.71
CA GLU A 111 27.44 20.48 22.81
C GLU A 111 28.43 21.53 22.29
N LEU A 112 28.10 22.21 21.19
CA LEU A 112 28.91 23.30 20.64
C LEU A 112 29.00 24.48 21.63
N LYS A 113 27.88 24.91 22.22
CA LYS A 113 27.88 25.96 23.26
C LYS A 113 28.73 25.58 24.47
N TYR A 114 28.71 24.32 24.88
CA TYR A 114 29.56 23.81 25.95
C TYR A 114 31.05 23.92 25.59
N HIS A 115 31.43 23.46 24.40
CA HIS A 115 32.81 23.53 23.94
C HIS A 115 33.31 24.96 23.75
N GLU A 116 32.48 25.89 23.27
CA GLU A 116 32.83 27.31 23.19
C GLU A 116 33.13 27.91 24.57
N LYS A 117 32.30 27.63 25.57
CA LYS A 117 32.54 28.06 26.97
C LYS A 117 33.82 27.46 27.53
N MET A 118 34.07 26.17 27.27
CA MET A 118 35.29 25.49 27.70
C MET A 118 36.53 26.12 27.06
N MET A 119 36.49 26.42 25.76
CA MET A 119 37.58 27.09 25.06
C MET A 119 37.84 28.49 25.60
N SER A 120 36.78 29.24 25.92
CA SER A 120 36.90 30.54 26.58
C SER A 120 37.59 30.41 27.94
N TYR A 121 37.17 29.46 28.77
CA TYR A 121 37.79 29.17 30.06
C TYR A 121 39.28 28.78 29.94
N LEU A 122 39.63 27.91 28.98
CA LEU A 122 41.01 27.51 28.73
C LEU A 122 41.87 28.70 28.28
N LYS A 123 41.35 29.56 27.39
CA LYS A 123 42.03 30.81 26.99
C LYS A 123 42.28 31.72 28.20
N SER A 124 41.27 31.91 29.06
CA SER A 124 41.44 32.68 30.30
C SER A 124 42.50 32.07 31.22
N LYS A 125 42.54 30.74 31.37
CA LYS A 125 43.57 30.05 32.16
C LYS A 125 44.98 30.24 31.59
N ILE A 126 45.15 30.07 30.27
CA ILE A 126 46.44 30.31 29.60
C ILE A 126 46.88 31.76 29.79
N ASN A 127 45.97 32.72 29.64
CA ASN A 127 46.26 34.13 29.87
C ASN A 127 46.69 34.41 31.32
N LEU A 128 46.03 33.80 32.31
CA LEU A 128 46.46 33.89 33.72
C LEU A 128 47.88 33.35 33.90
N TYR A 129 48.18 32.15 33.37
CA TYR A 129 49.54 31.61 33.45
C TYR A 129 50.58 32.51 32.78
N ARG A 130 50.25 33.09 31.61
CA ARG A 130 51.12 34.08 30.94
C ARG A 130 51.32 35.34 31.78
N MET A 131 50.26 35.87 32.41
CA MET A 131 50.36 37.06 33.26
C MET A 131 51.24 36.83 34.50
N PHE A 132 51.12 35.69 35.16
CA PHE A 132 51.85 35.41 36.40
C PHE A 132 53.27 34.90 36.14
N ALA A 133 53.45 33.98 35.20
CA ALA A 133 54.76 33.41 34.92
C ALA A 133 55.59 34.29 33.98
N LYS A 134 54.94 35.14 33.16
CA LYS A 134 55.58 35.91 32.09
C LYS A 134 56.41 35.04 31.14
N ILE A 135 55.98 33.80 30.92
CA ILE A 135 56.65 32.85 30.04
C ILE A 135 55.84 32.66 28.77
N GLU A 136 56.52 32.76 27.62
CA GLU A 136 56.05 32.33 26.33
C GLU A 136 56.73 31.03 25.92
N TRP A 137 55.97 29.94 25.89
CA TRP A 137 56.49 28.60 25.60
C TRP A 137 56.80 28.41 24.12
N ASN A 138 57.92 27.75 23.82
CA ASN A 138 58.22 27.31 22.46
C ASN A 138 57.49 25.99 22.16
N ALA A 139 56.35 26.08 21.47
CA ALA A 139 55.52 24.92 21.12
C ALA A 139 56.19 23.92 20.15
N ALA A 140 57.26 24.32 19.46
CA ALA A 140 57.94 23.45 18.50
C ALA A 140 58.96 22.49 19.15
N ASP A 141 59.48 22.82 20.34
CA ASP A 141 60.42 21.96 21.07
C ASP A 141 59.66 21.03 22.03
N THR A 142 59.14 19.93 21.49
CA THR A 142 58.35 18.96 22.27
C THR A 142 59.20 18.07 23.19
N GLN A 143 60.53 18.12 23.05
CA GLN A 143 61.47 17.27 23.80
C GLN A 143 62.09 17.98 25.00
N ASN A 144 62.01 19.31 25.08
CA ASN A 144 62.62 20.10 26.16
C ASN A 144 61.65 21.17 26.67
N ILE A 145 61.76 21.52 27.95
CA ILE A 145 61.02 22.65 28.51
C ILE A 145 61.76 23.93 28.08
N SER A 146 61.22 24.67 27.12
CA SER A 146 61.87 25.85 26.55
C SER A 146 60.87 26.95 26.17
N GLY A 147 61.34 28.19 26.13
CA GLY A 147 60.53 29.36 25.85
C GLY A 147 61.29 30.65 26.12
N ASN A 148 60.58 31.77 26.11
CA ASN A 148 61.08 33.09 26.45
C ASN A 148 60.43 33.56 27.76
N TYR A 149 61.22 34.04 28.71
CA TYR A 149 60.73 34.78 29.87
C TYR A 149 60.72 36.28 29.55
N ILE A 150 59.59 36.93 29.78
CA ILE A 150 59.34 38.34 29.45
C ILE A 150 59.62 39.18 30.69
N LYS A 151 60.72 39.93 30.68
CA LYS A 151 61.16 40.81 31.78
C LYS A 151 61.06 42.28 31.35
N GLY A 152 59.86 42.86 31.48
CA GLY A 152 59.62 44.21 30.94
C GLY A 152 59.52 44.15 29.42
N ASP A 153 60.40 44.87 28.71
CA ASP A 153 60.47 44.87 27.24
C ASP A 153 61.51 43.87 26.69
N GLU A 154 62.19 43.11 27.56
CA GLU A 154 63.20 42.13 27.16
C GLU A 154 62.66 40.69 27.18
N GLU A 155 62.98 39.92 26.13
CA GLU A 155 62.73 38.49 26.04
C GLU A 155 64.02 37.70 26.35
N VAL A 156 63.98 36.88 27.40
CA VAL A 156 65.11 36.05 27.82
C VAL A 156 64.82 34.59 27.46
N PRO A 157 65.47 34.01 26.44
CA PRO A 157 65.26 32.63 26.07
C PRO A 157 65.82 31.68 27.13
N PHE A 158 65.10 30.61 27.43
CA PHE A 158 65.55 29.54 28.33
C PHE A 158 65.29 28.16 27.72
N LYS A 159 66.10 27.18 28.16
CA LYS A 159 65.94 25.77 27.81
C LYS A 159 66.41 24.89 28.95
N ILE A 160 65.54 23.96 29.38
CA ILE A 160 65.79 22.99 30.44
C ILE A 160 65.76 21.60 29.80
N GLN A 161 66.90 20.90 29.81
CA GLN A 161 67.05 19.55 29.26
C GLN A 161 67.25 18.52 30.38
N ASN A 162 66.74 17.30 30.18
CA ASN A 162 67.04 16.10 30.98
C ASN A 162 67.09 16.35 32.50
N SER A 163 65.96 16.74 33.09
CA SER A 163 65.83 16.93 34.54
C SER A 163 64.59 16.21 35.07
N SER A 164 64.62 15.82 36.34
CA SER A 164 63.43 15.28 37.02
C SER A 164 62.35 16.37 37.08
N ALA A 165 61.06 15.99 37.16
CA ALA A 165 59.97 16.96 37.23
C ALA A 165 60.16 18.00 38.37
N TYR A 166 60.69 17.56 39.51
CA TYR A 166 61.01 18.41 40.65
C TYR A 166 62.14 19.41 40.33
N ASP A 167 63.23 18.95 39.71
CA ASP A 167 64.35 19.81 39.32
C ASP A 167 63.96 20.81 38.23
N SER A 168 63.12 20.40 37.27
CA SER A 168 62.59 21.28 36.24
C SER A 168 61.74 22.41 36.84
N VAL A 169 60.85 22.09 37.77
CA VAL A 169 60.00 23.09 38.46
C VAL A 169 60.84 24.06 39.27
N ASN A 170 61.83 23.57 40.04
CA ASN A 170 62.74 24.45 40.79
C ASN A 170 63.58 25.36 39.89
N ARG A 171 64.03 24.86 38.72
CA ARG A 171 64.74 25.67 37.73
C ARG A 171 63.83 26.72 37.09
N MET A 172 62.57 26.38 36.81
CA MET A 172 61.58 27.35 36.31
C MET A 172 61.32 28.46 37.32
N TRP A 173 61.13 28.14 38.61
CA TRP A 173 60.91 29.17 39.64
C TRP A 173 62.09 30.13 39.77
N LYS A 174 63.33 29.66 39.60
CA LYS A 174 64.54 30.52 39.57
C LYS A 174 64.62 31.46 38.36
N ILE A 175 63.90 31.17 37.28
CA ILE A 175 63.83 32.03 36.08
C ILE A 175 62.77 33.12 36.27
N ILE A 176 61.74 32.84 37.07
CA ILE A 176 60.58 33.73 37.28
C ILE A 176 60.87 34.81 38.34
N ASP A 177 61.75 34.55 39.31
CA ASP A 177 62.31 35.52 40.29
C ASP A 177 63.20 36.61 39.64
#